data_AF-A0A8J6B240-F1
#
_entry.id   AF-A0A8J6B240-F1
#
_cell.length_a   1.000
_cell.length_b   1.000
_cell.length_c   1.000
_cell.angle_alpha   90.00
_cell.angle_beta   90.00
_cell.angle_gamma   90.00
#
_symmetry.space_group_name_H-M   'P 1'
#
loop_
_entity.id
_entity.type
_entity.pdbx_description
1 polymer ?
#
loop_
_entity_poly.entity_id
_entity_poly.type
_entity_poly.pdbx_seq_one_letter_code
_entity_poly.pdbx_strand_id
1 'polypeptide(L)'
;MYWRWRQYMGGTMSEDALAYNDPMVPLAMVFIMKIQERWMSFQKIPPNFYPRDNPNYGHRYGDCCMPSFSCTLNGNMMVPLAQSNMYFTGFNGF
;
A
#
# COMPACT_ATOMS: atom_id res chain seq x y z
N MET A 1 -5.70 10.07 2.50
CA MET A 1 -4.54 10.76 3.12
C MET A 1 -3.42 10.99 2.10
N TYR A 2 -2.93 9.95 1.40
CA TYR A 2 -1.93 10.07 0.33
C TYR A 2 -2.27 11.08 -0.78
N TRP A 3 -3.50 11.03 -1.30
CA TRP A 3 -3.99 11.90 -2.37
C TRP A 3 -3.86 13.40 -2.06
N ARG A 4 -4.05 13.79 -0.79
CA ARG A 4 -3.91 15.20 -0.37
C ARG A 4 -2.46 15.64 -0.28
N TRP A 5 -1.57 14.73 0.12
CA TRP A 5 -0.14 15.03 0.19
C TRP A 5 0.47 15.22 -1.21
N ARG A 6 0.05 14.42 -2.18
CA ARG A 6 0.43 14.60 -3.59
C ARG A 6 -0.06 15.93 -4.18
N GLN A 7 -1.29 16.32 -3.86
CA GLN A 7 -1.84 17.63 -4.25
C GLN A 7 -1.07 18.80 -3.61
N TYR A 8 -0.61 18.64 -2.37
CA TYR A 8 0.19 19.66 -1.68
C TYR A 8 1.56 19.86 -2.32
N MET A 9 2.25 18.77 -2.69
CA MET A 9 3.57 18.84 -3.34
C MET A 9 3.49 19.45 -4.75
N GLY A 10 2.35 19.33 -5.42
CA GLY A 10 2.14 19.87 -6.76
C GLY A 10 3.00 19.19 -7.83
N GLY A 11 3.08 19.79 -9.02
CA GLY A 11 3.95 19.33 -10.11
C GLY A 11 3.70 17.87 -10.52
N THR A 12 4.76 17.18 -10.95
CA THR A 12 4.71 15.79 -11.45
C THR A 12 4.15 14.80 -10.43
N MET A 13 4.38 15.05 -9.13
CA MET A 13 3.85 14.21 -8.06
C MET A 13 2.32 14.25 -7.99
N SER A 14 1.70 15.39 -8.32
CA SER A 14 0.24 15.56 -8.26
C SER A 14 -0.51 14.83 -9.38
N GLU A 15 0.19 14.36 -10.41
CA GLU A 15 -0.39 13.70 -11.58
C GLU A 15 -0.27 12.17 -11.48
N ASP A 16 -1.38 11.44 -11.58
CA ASP A 16 -1.41 9.98 -11.32
C ASP A 16 -0.51 9.15 -12.22
N ALA A 17 -0.49 9.47 -13.51
CA ALA A 17 0.31 8.75 -14.49
C ALA A 17 1.82 9.06 -14.35
N LEU A 18 2.17 10.26 -13.87
CA LEU A 18 3.56 10.75 -13.83
C LEU A 18 4.14 10.80 -12.42
N ALA A 19 3.36 10.48 -11.39
CA ALA A 19 3.77 10.62 -9.99
C ALA A 19 5.10 9.91 -9.71
N TYR A 20 5.24 8.69 -10.24
CA TYR A 20 6.42 7.85 -10.02
C TYR A 20 7.71 8.40 -10.66
N ASN A 21 7.64 9.45 -11.48
CA ASN A 21 8.83 10.18 -11.96
C ASN A 21 9.42 11.10 -10.86
N ASP A 22 8.64 11.42 -9.83
CA ASP A 22 9.11 12.19 -8.69
C ASP A 22 9.75 11.24 -7.63
N PRO A 23 11.04 11.44 -7.29
CA PRO A 23 11.72 10.58 -6.31
C PRO A 23 11.15 10.67 -4.88
N MET A 24 10.25 11.61 -4.60
CA MET A 24 9.52 11.67 -3.34
C MET A 24 8.41 10.62 -3.22
N VAL A 25 7.91 10.06 -4.33
CA VAL A 25 6.85 9.04 -4.31
C VAL A 25 7.27 7.76 -3.57
N PRO A 26 8.43 7.15 -3.84
CA PRO A 26 8.88 5.98 -3.08
C PRO A 26 8.94 6.21 -1.56
N LEU A 27 9.42 7.38 -1.12
CA LEU A 27 9.49 7.74 0.30
C LEU A 27 8.10 7.85 0.93
N ALA A 28 7.15 8.44 0.19
CA ALA A 28 5.77 8.55 0.61
C ALA A 28 5.07 7.20 0.73
N MET A 29 5.31 6.30 -0.23
CA MET A 29 4.76 4.95 -0.21
C MET A 29 5.31 4.16 0.97
N VAL A 30 6.60 4.28 1.27
CA VAL A 30 7.22 3.68 2.47
C VAL A 30 6.53 4.17 3.75
N PHE A 31 6.24 5.46 3.87
CA PHE A 31 5.52 6.00 5.02
C PHE A 31 4.08 5.45 5.13
N ILE A 32 3.37 5.29 4.01
CA ILE A 32 2.03 4.71 3.96
C ILE A 32 2.05 3.24 4.36
N MET A 33 3.02 2.47 3.85
CA MET A 33 3.20 1.07 4.23
C MET A 33 3.41 0.92 5.74
N LYS A 34 4.11 1.87 6.38
CA LYS A 34 4.26 1.89 7.84
C LYS A 34 2.95 2.18 8.59
N ILE A 35 2.14 3.13 8.11
CA ILE A 35 0.81 3.37 8.68
C ILE A 35 -0.05 2.12 8.57
N GLN A 36 -0.02 1.47 7.40
CA GLN A 36 -0.74 0.23 7.15
C GLN A 36 -0.25 -0.87 8.11
N GLU A 37 1.06 -1.08 8.26
CA GLU A 37 1.63 -2.04 9.21
C GLU A 37 1.09 -1.86 10.62
N ARG A 38 1.17 -0.63 11.13
CA ARG A 38 0.75 -0.30 12.48
C ARG A 38 -0.74 -0.55 12.65
N TRP A 39 -1.55 -0.15 11.67
CA TRP A 39 -2.99 -0.44 11.66
C TRP A 39 -3.27 -1.96 11.65
N MET A 40 -2.57 -2.74 10.82
CA MET A 40 -2.72 -4.21 10.79
C MET A 40 -2.33 -4.86 12.12
N SER A 41 -1.27 -4.36 12.78
CA SER A 41 -0.82 -4.86 14.08
C SER A 41 -1.85 -4.62 15.19
N PHE A 42 -2.54 -3.48 15.17
CA PHE A 42 -3.55 -3.14 16.18
C PHE A 42 -4.86 -3.89 15.97
N GLN A 43 -5.32 -4.00 14.72
CA GLN A 43 -6.67 -4.50 14.43
C GLN A 43 -6.78 -6.04 14.45
N LYS A 44 -5.66 -6.78 14.55
CA LYS A 44 -5.63 -8.26 14.48
C LYS A 44 -6.50 -8.78 13.34
N ILE A 45 -6.24 -8.27 12.14
CA ILE A 45 -7.12 -8.41 10.99
C ILE A 45 -7.40 -9.89 10.68
N PRO A 46 -8.68 -10.29 10.53
CA PRO A 46 -9.02 -11.67 10.19
C PRO A 46 -8.60 -11.99 8.75
N PRO A 47 -8.28 -13.26 8.43
CA PRO A 47 -7.84 -13.69 7.10
C PRO A 47 -8.79 -13.34 5.94
N ASN A 48 -10.07 -13.08 6.24
CA ASN A 48 -11.13 -12.78 5.28
C ASN A 48 -11.48 -11.29 5.21
N PHE A 49 -10.67 -10.40 5.78
CA PHE A 49 -10.98 -8.97 5.80
C PHE A 49 -11.01 -8.34 4.40
N TYR A 50 -10.12 -8.77 3.50
CA TYR A 50 -10.04 -8.20 2.16
C TYR A 50 -11.22 -8.68 1.29
N PRO A 51 -11.93 -7.77 0.60
CA PRO A 51 -13.15 -8.10 -0.12
C PRO A 51 -12.90 -9.09 -1.25
N ARG A 52 -13.67 -10.17 -1.26
CA ARG A 52 -13.70 -11.14 -2.37
C ARG A 52 -14.58 -10.65 -3.51
N ASP A 53 -15.70 -10.01 -3.15
CA ASP A 53 -16.70 -9.51 -4.08
C ASP A 53 -16.64 -7.98 -4.12
N ASN A 54 -15.63 -7.46 -4.84
CA ASN A 54 -15.52 -6.04 -5.15
C ASN A 54 -16.06 -5.79 -6.57
N PRO A 55 -17.01 -4.85 -6.78
CA PRO A 55 -17.49 -4.50 -8.11
C PRO A 55 -16.41 -3.82 -8.95
N ASN A 56 -15.40 -3.20 -8.33
CA ASN A 56 -14.29 -2.58 -9.04
C ASN A 56 -13.28 -3.64 -9.49
N TYR A 57 -13.01 -3.66 -10.79
CA TYR A 57 -12.09 -4.60 -11.42
C TYR A 57 -10.65 -4.42 -10.89
N GLY A 58 -9.94 -5.51 -10.63
CA GLY A 58 -8.55 -5.49 -10.16
C GLY A 58 -8.40 -5.30 -8.64
N HIS A 59 -9.50 -5.16 -7.90
CA HIS A 59 -9.50 -4.90 -6.45
C HIS A 59 -10.05 -6.05 -5.61
N ARG A 60 -10.35 -7.22 -6.20
CA ARG A 60 -10.78 -8.41 -5.46
C ARG A 60 -9.59 -9.13 -4.84
N TYR A 61 -9.85 -9.92 -3.80
CA TYR A 61 -8.82 -10.76 -3.16
C TYR A 61 -8.02 -11.58 -4.17
N GLY A 62 -8.74 -12.23 -5.09
CA GLY A 62 -8.17 -13.15 -6.08
C GLY A 62 -7.67 -12.47 -7.37
N ASP A 63 -7.75 -11.14 -7.46
CA ASP A 63 -7.19 -10.44 -8.61
C ASP A 63 -5.67 -10.34 -8.46
N CYS A 64 -4.94 -10.50 -9.56
CA CYS A 64 -3.50 -10.24 -9.62
C CYS A 64 -3.28 -8.72 -9.47
N CYS A 65 -2.29 -8.34 -8.65
CA CYS A 65 -1.81 -6.96 -8.62
C CYS A 65 -1.10 -6.64 -9.94
N MET A 66 -1.82 -6.11 -10.93
CA MET A 66 -1.23 -5.75 -12.22
C MET A 66 -0.32 -4.51 -12.08
N PRO A 67 0.81 -4.45 -12.83
CA PRO A 67 1.32 -5.41 -13.81
C PRO A 67 2.39 -6.37 -13.24
N SER A 68 2.35 -6.71 -11.94
CA SER A 68 3.41 -7.54 -11.33
C SER A 68 3.51 -8.93 -11.97
N PHE A 69 4.75 -9.41 -12.13
CA PHE A 69 5.05 -10.76 -12.60
C PHE A 69 6.02 -11.44 -11.60
N SER A 70 5.72 -12.61 -11.04
CA SER A 70 4.54 -13.48 -11.22
C SER A 70 3.24 -12.91 -10.62
N CYS A 71 2.08 -13.46 -10.99
CA CYS A 71 0.78 -13.03 -10.46
C CYS A 71 0.75 -13.15 -8.93
N THR A 72 0.90 -12.01 -8.26
CA THR A 72 0.74 -11.90 -6.82
C THR A 72 -0.68 -11.43 -6.53
N LEU A 73 -1.45 -12.23 -5.80
CA LEU A 73 -2.82 -11.90 -5.43
C LEU A 73 -2.85 -10.71 -4.47
N ASN A 74 -3.81 -9.81 -4.65
CA ASN A 74 -4.02 -8.68 -3.74
C ASN A 74 -4.14 -9.13 -2.28
N GLY A 75 -4.87 -10.21 -2.05
CA GLY A 75 -5.06 -10.79 -0.72
C GLY A 75 -3.78 -11.25 -0.04
N ASN A 76 -2.81 -11.75 -0.81
CA ASN A 76 -1.54 -12.24 -0.29
C ASN A 76 -0.62 -11.09 0.16
N MET A 77 -0.87 -9.86 -0.30
CA MET A 77 -0.12 -8.68 0.13
C MET A 77 -0.66 -8.07 1.44
N MET A 78 -1.83 -8.51 1.90
CA MET A 78 -2.44 -8.04 3.16
C MET A 78 -1.89 -8.84 4.36
N VAL A 79 -0.58 -8.83 4.51
CA VAL A 79 0.14 -9.53 5.58
C VAL A 79 1.02 -8.55 6.38
N PRO A 80 1.28 -8.82 7.67
CA PRO A 80 2.25 -8.05 8.43
C PRO A 80 3.63 -8.05 7.76
N LEU A 81 4.33 -6.91 7.76
CA LEU A 81 5.65 -6.77 7.12
C LEU A 81 6.70 -7.75 7.64
N ALA A 82 6.56 -8.21 8.89
CA ALA A 82 7.39 -9.27 9.45
C ALA A 82 7.38 -10.56 8.62
N GLN A 83 6.30 -10.86 7.89
CA GLN A 83 6.20 -12.01 6.99
C GLN A 83 6.84 -11.76 5.61
N SER A 84 7.22 -10.51 5.31
CA SER A 84 7.85 -10.08 4.06
C SER A 84 9.36 -9.81 4.17
N ASN A 85 9.99 -10.19 5.29
CA ASN A 85 11.41 -9.91 5.59
C ASN A 85 11.79 -8.42 5.55
N MET A 86 10.82 -7.52 5.75
CA MET A 86 11.03 -6.08 5.81
C MET A 86 10.62 -5.56 7.18
N TYR A 87 11.38 -4.61 7.71
CA TYR A 87 11.13 -4.01 9.02
C TYR A 87 11.45 -2.51 8.97
N PHE A 88 10.56 -1.68 9.52
CA PHE A 88 10.84 -0.24 9.63
C PHE A 88 11.62 0.08 10.90
N THR A 89 12.86 0.53 10.75
CA THR A 89 13.66 1.08 11.85
C THR A 89 13.32 2.57 12.06
N GLY A 90 13.24 3.03 13.32
CA GLY A 90 13.29 4.47 13.62
C GLY A 90 11.96 5.26 13.66
N PHE A 91 10.82 4.64 13.91
CA PHE A 91 9.57 5.39 14.17
C PHE A 91 8.73 4.66 15.23
N ASN A 92 8.91 5.02 16.50
CA ASN A 92 8.17 4.47 17.65
C ASN A 92 6.99 5.37 18.10
N GLY A 93 6.90 6.60 17.61
CA GLY A 93 5.86 7.55 18.03
C GLY A 93 4.62 7.54 17.12
N PHE A 94 3.49 7.11 17.69
CA PHE A 94 2.12 7.59 17.42
C PHE A 94 1.25 7.24 18.63
#